data_AF-A0A1F9C3N0-F1
#
_entry.id   AF-A0A1F9C3N0-F1
#
_cell.length_a   1.000
_cell.length_b   1.000
_cell.length_c   1.000
_cell.angle_alpha   90.00
_cell.angle_beta   90.00
_cell.angle_gamma   90.00
#
_symmetry.space_group_name_H-M   'P 1'
#
loop_
_entity.id
_entity.type
_entity.pdbx_description
1 polymer ?
#
loop_
_entity_poly.entity_id
_entity_poly.type
_entity_poly.pdbx_seq_one_letter_code
_entity_poly.pdbx_strand_id
1 'polypeptide(L)'
;MEEESFTQPEIVKFLTTNFIPIRVDVDKEKKIASTYHVRGLPVSWFLEPDGRKITTIPGYVNPDLFQVILKYITSESYKKMTLKEFMK
;
A
#
# COMPACT_ATOMS: atom_id res chain seq x y z
N MET A 1 -6.68 7.81 -12.99
CA MET A 1 -6.78 7.16 -11.66
C MET A 1 -5.50 6.42 -11.28
N GLU A 2 -4.92 5.60 -12.15
CA GLU A 2 -3.54 5.08 -11.94
C GLU A 2 -2.46 6.16 -12.13
N GLU A 3 -2.78 7.22 -12.87
CA GLU A 3 -1.80 8.19 -13.39
C GLU A 3 -1.45 9.37 -12.48
N GLU A 4 -1.94 9.48 -11.24
CA GLU A 4 -1.62 10.66 -10.41
C GLU A 4 -0.75 10.36 -9.19
N SER A 5 -0.92 9.22 -8.52
CA SER A 5 -0.11 8.86 -7.34
C SER A 5 1.13 8.02 -7.68
N PHE A 6 1.06 7.17 -8.72
CA PHE A 6 2.17 6.30 -9.14
C PHE A 6 3.09 6.95 -10.18
N THR A 7 2.84 8.19 -10.58
CA THR A 7 3.60 8.85 -11.66
C THR A 7 4.63 9.84 -11.12
N GLN A 8 4.58 10.15 -9.82
CA GLN A 8 5.62 10.97 -9.20
C GLN A 8 6.94 10.17 -9.14
N PRO A 9 8.01 10.65 -9.78
CA PRO A 9 9.28 9.91 -9.87
C PRO A 9 9.82 9.53 -8.50
N GLU A 10 9.63 10.41 -7.51
CA GLU A 10 10.06 10.20 -6.13
C GLU A 10 9.33 9.04 -5.46
N ILE A 11 8.01 8.92 -5.67
CA ILE A 11 7.20 7.82 -5.11
C ILE A 11 7.58 6.50 -5.79
N VAL A 12 7.74 6.50 -7.11
CA VAL A 12 8.18 5.32 -7.85
C VAL A 12 9.54 4.85 -7.35
N LYS A 13 10.51 5.75 -7.24
CA LYS A 13 11.86 5.44 -6.74
C LYS A 13 11.84 4.92 -5.31
N PHE A 14 11.00 5.51 -4.45
CA PHE A 14 10.84 5.04 -3.08
C PHE A 14 10.24 3.64 -3.03
N LEU A 15 9.21 3.37 -3.83
CA LEU A 15 8.57 2.06 -3.94
C LEU A 15 9.56 1.01 -4.46
N THR A 16 10.29 1.29 -5.54
CA THR A 16 11.22 0.31 -6.13
C THR A 16 12.44 0.03 -5.26
N THR A 17 12.83 0.97 -4.39
CA THR A 17 13.98 0.79 -3.48
C THR A 17 13.59 0.10 -2.17
N ASN A 18 12.41 0.39 -1.63
CA ASN A 18 12.03 -0.06 -0.28
C ASN A 18 10.95 -1.14 -0.26
N PHE A 19 10.25 -1.38 -1.38
CA PHE A 19 9.14 -2.33 -1.47
C PHE A 19 9.32 -3.27 -2.67
N ILE A 20 8.59 -4.38 -2.62
CA ILE A 20 8.39 -5.27 -3.78
C ILE A 20 6.97 -5.00 -4.30
N PRO A 21 6.79 -4.16 -5.33
CA PRO A 21 5.46 -3.86 -5.85
C PRO A 21 4.90 -5.07 -6.59
N ILE A 22 3.69 -5.49 -6.21
CA ILE A 22 2.96 -6.59 -6.88
C ILE A 22 1.62 -6.04 -7.37
N ARG A 23 1.36 -6.21 -8.66
CA ARG A 23 0.08 -5.86 -9.29
C ARG A 23 -0.70 -7.13 -9.58
N VAL A 24 -1.95 -7.17 -9.12
CA VAL A 24 -2.86 -8.31 -9.33
C VAL A 24 -4.08 -7.83 -10.10
N ASP A 25 -4.38 -8.51 -11.20
CA ASP A 25 -5.63 -8.38 -11.92
C ASP A 25 -6.66 -9.29 -11.25
N VAL A 26 -7.58 -8.70 -10.48
CA VAL A 26 -8.56 -9.47 -9.68
C VAL A 26 -9.65 -10.12 -10.53
N ASP A 27 -9.87 -9.67 -11.77
CA ASP A 27 -10.83 -10.28 -12.68
C ASP A 27 -10.31 -11.63 -13.19
N LYS A 28 -8.98 -11.73 -13.37
CA LYS A 28 -8.28 -12.98 -13.69
C LYS A 28 -8.02 -13.82 -12.44
N GLU A 29 -7.50 -13.21 -11.38
CA GLU A 29 -7.03 -13.89 -10.17
C GLU A 29 -8.07 -13.90 -9.04
N LYS A 30 -9.24 -14.50 -9.33
CA LYS A 30 -10.39 -14.51 -8.40
C LYS A 30 -10.08 -15.14 -7.03
N LYS A 31 -9.19 -16.14 -6.99
CA LYS A 31 -8.75 -16.78 -5.74
C LYS A 31 -7.95 -15.83 -4.86
N ILE A 32 -7.07 -15.03 -5.46
CA ILE A 32 -6.31 -14.00 -4.74
C ILE A 32 -7.27 -12.92 -4.24
N ALA A 33 -8.18 -12.45 -5.08
CA ALA A 33 -9.19 -11.45 -4.69
C ALA A 33 -10.02 -11.92 -3.48
N SER A 34 -10.45 -13.19 -3.47
CA SER A 34 -11.19 -13.78 -2.34
C SER A 34 -10.32 -13.93 -1.08
N THR A 35 -9.09 -14.43 -1.22
CA THR A 35 -8.15 -14.61 -0.08
C THR A 35 -7.86 -13.28 0.61
N TYR A 36 -7.65 -12.23 -0.17
CA TYR A 36 -7.41 -10.88 0.30
C TYR A 36 -8.71 -10.07 0.51
N HIS A 37 -9.87 -10.74 0.53
CA HIS A 37 -11.17 -10.11 0.83
C HIS A 37 -11.39 -8.78 0.10
N VAL A 38 -11.02 -8.72 -1.19
CA VAL A 38 -11.13 -7.52 -2.00
C VAL A 38 -12.62 -7.24 -2.23
N ARG A 39 -13.10 -6.10 -1.71
CA ARG A 39 -14.51 -5.67 -1.80
C ARG A 39 -14.73 -4.54 -2.82
N GLY A 40 -13.66 -3.89 -3.25
CA GLY A 40 -13.71 -2.76 -4.16
C GLY A 40 -12.31 -2.41 -4.66
N LEU A 41 -12.25 -1.83 -5.85
CA LEU A 41 -11.02 -1.41 -6.51
C LEU A 41 -10.98 0.13 -6.64
N PRO A 42 -9.78 0.73 -6.71
CA PRO A 42 -8.48 0.11 -6.44
C PRO A 42 -8.31 -0.22 -4.95
N VAL A 43 -7.45 -1.18 -4.61
CA VAL A 43 -7.05 -1.47 -3.23
C VAL A 43 -5.56 -1.77 -3.17
N SER A 44 -4.85 -1.16 -2.22
CA SER A 44 -3.44 -1.44 -1.96
C SER A 44 -3.29 -2.23 -0.66
N TRP A 45 -2.55 -3.32 -0.72
CA TRP A 45 -2.21 -4.17 0.43
C TRP A 45 -0.73 -4.00 0.77
N PHE A 46 -0.43 -3.79 2.04
CA PHE A 46 0.93 -3.79 2.56
C PHE A 46 1.12 -4.99 3.47
N LEU A 47 2.17 -5.76 3.18
CA LEU A 47 2.45 -7.04 3.82
C LEU A 47 3.88 -7.06 4.36
N GLU A 48 4.08 -7.82 5.43
CA GLU A 48 5.38 -8.29 5.87
C GLU A 48 5.98 -9.28 4.85
N PRO A 49 7.32 -9.51 4.89
CA PRO A 49 7.95 -10.56 4.10
C PRO A 49 7.38 -11.98 4.35
N ASP A 50 6.79 -12.21 5.54
CA ASP A 50 6.14 -13.47 5.89
C ASP A 50 4.66 -13.57 5.46
N GLY A 51 4.14 -12.53 4.77
CA GLY A 51 2.76 -12.48 4.27
C GLY A 51 1.74 -11.95 5.28
N ARG A 52 2.14 -11.59 6.51
CA ARG A 52 1.22 -10.94 7.46
C ARG A 52 0.80 -9.56 6.96
N LYS A 53 -0.48 -9.23 7.14
CA LYS A 53 -1.04 -7.92 6.81
C LYS A 53 -0.49 -6.84 7.74
N ILE A 54 0.10 -5.80 7.15
CA ILE A 54 0.41 -4.53 7.84
C ILE A 54 -0.83 -3.64 7.80
N THR A 55 -1.28 -3.27 6.60
CA THR A 55 -2.45 -2.42 6.41
C THR A 55 -3.03 -2.57 5.01
N THR A 56 -4.25 -2.03 4.83
CA THR A 56 -4.94 -1.96 3.55
C THR A 56 -5.49 -0.58 3.30
N ILE A 57 -5.31 -0.09 2.09
CA ILE A 57 -5.82 1.20 1.65
C ILE A 57 -6.85 0.94 0.55
N PRO A 58 -8.15 1.08 0.84
CA PRO A 58 -9.18 1.06 -0.18
C PRO A 58 -9.25 2.41 -0.91
N GLY A 59 -9.48 2.36 -2.21
CA GLY A 59 -9.68 3.53 -3.05
C GLY A 59 -8.41 4.33 -3.32
N TYR A 60 -8.61 5.54 -3.84
CA TYR A 60 -7.54 6.48 -4.14
C TYR A 60 -7.03 7.15 -2.87
N VAL A 61 -5.70 7.31 -2.79
CA VAL A 61 -5.04 8.12 -1.76
C VAL A 61 -4.21 9.20 -2.43
N ASN A 62 -4.37 10.43 -1.94
CA ASN A 62 -3.58 11.56 -2.40
C ASN A 62 -2.08 11.30 -2.14
N PRO A 63 -1.19 11.73 -3.06
CA PRO A 63 0.25 11.49 -2.96
C PRO A 63 0.92 11.85 -1.63
N ASP A 64 0.53 12.97 -1.00
CA ASP A 64 1.16 13.42 0.26
C ASP A 64 0.88 12.44 1.40
N LEU A 65 -0.38 12.02 1.53
CA LEU A 65 -0.77 11.01 2.50
C LEU A 65 -0.13 9.65 2.17
N PHE A 66 -0.02 9.32 0.89
CA PHE A 66 0.63 8.08 0.47
C PHE A 66 2.10 8.04 0.91
N GLN A 67 2.85 9.13 0.71
CA GLN A 67 4.23 9.24 1.18
C GLN A 67 4.36 9.05 2.70
N VAL A 68 3.45 9.64 3.48
CA VAL A 68 3.43 9.46 4.94
C VAL A 68 3.20 7.99 5.31
N ILE A 69 2.28 7.31 4.62
CA ILE A 69 2.03 5.88 4.85
C ILE A 69 3.25 5.05 4.49
N LEU A 70 3.88 5.32 3.35
CA LEU A 70 5.10 4.61 2.95
C LEU A 70 6.21 4.78 4.00
N LYS A 71 6.42 6.02 4.49
CA LYS A 71 7.39 6.30 5.56
C LYS A 71 7.07 5.54 6.83
N TYR A 72 5.81 5.58 7.28
CA TYR A 72 5.32 4.86 8.46
C TYR A 72 5.56 3.35 8.39
N ILE A 73 5.43 2.76 7.19
CA ILE A 73 5.69 1.34 6.96
C ILE A 73 7.20 1.08 6.95
N THR A 74 7.99 1.85 6.19
CA THR A 74 9.45 1.65 6.12
C THR A 74 10.17 1.91 7.44
N SER A 75 9.63 2.75 8.32
CA SER A 75 10.21 3.02 9.64
C SER A 75 9.81 1.98 10.70
N GLU A 76 9.04 0.97 10.32
CA GLU A 76 8.44 -0.03 11.22
C GLU A 76 7.56 0.57 12.34
N SER A 77 7.11 1.82 12.17
CA SER A 77 6.31 2.50 13.19
C SER A 77 4.97 1.80 13.42
N TYR A 78 4.45 1.09 12.42
CA TYR A 78 3.23 0.28 12.53
C TYR A 78 3.31 -0.84 13.58
N LYS A 79 4.51 -1.23 14.02
CA LYS A 79 4.67 -2.21 15.10
C LYS A 79 4.42 -1.60 16.49
N LYS A 80 4.46 -0.26 16.61
CA LYS A 80 4.49 0.45 17.90
C LYS A 80 3.35 1.44 18.08
N MET A 81 2.84 2.02 17.00
CA MET A 81 1.83 3.07 17.03
C MET A 81 0.92 2.97 15.81
N THR A 82 -0.19 3.68 15.84
CA THR A 82 -1.12 3.83 14.70
C THR A 82 -0.65 4.90 13.72
N LEU A 83 -1.13 4.86 12.47
CA LEU A 83 -0.84 5.91 11.49
C LEU A 83 -1.26 7.30 11.99
N LYS A 84 -2.37 7.39 12.72
CA LYS A 84 -2.86 8.65 13.30
C LYS A 84 -1.89 9.22 14.34
N GLU A 85 -1.24 8.35 15.13
CA GLU A 85 -0.22 8.76 16.08
C GLU A 85 1.08 9.15 15.40
N PHE A 86 1.45 8.48 14.31
CA PHE A 86 2.63 8.83 13.50
C PHE A 86 2.50 10.19 12.78
N MET A 87 1.26 10.61 12.49
CA MET A 87 0.96 11.89 11.84
C MET A 87 0.86 13.07 12.80
N LYS A 88 0.89 12.84 14.11
CA LYS A 88 0.90 13.90 15.13
C LYS A 88 2.31 14.40 15.37
#